data_AF-A0A4U1CQL2-F1
#
_entry.id   AF-A0A4U1CQL2-F1
#
_cell.length_a   1.000
_cell.length_b   1.000
_cell.length_c   1.000
_cell.angle_alpha   90.00
_cell.angle_beta   90.00
_cell.angle_gamma   90.00
#
_symmetry.space_group_name_H-M   'P 1'
#
loop_
_entity.id
_entity.type
_entity.pdbx_description
1 polymer ?
#
loop_
_entity_poly.entity_id
_entity_poly.type
_entity_poly.pdbx_seq_one_letter_code
_entity_poly.pdbx_strand_id
1 'polypeptide(L)' 'MVKIDYLCDIFENQLPLLFTLLQGDVSEVFYICVGDQLVGTINKVTDGWEQIGGGKMPDEFISKIGKFIDHECLNPA' A
#
# COMPACT_ATOMS: atom_id res chain seq x y z
N MET A 1 -12.75 7.75 -8.01
CA MET A 1 -11.51 7.92 -7.23
C MET A 1 -11.84 7.68 -5.78
N VAL A 2 -11.34 6.59 -5.19
CA VAL A 2 -11.56 6.23 -3.78
C VAL A 2 -10.27 6.55 -3.03
N LYS A 3 -10.38 7.27 -1.90
CA LYS A 3 -9.26 7.58 -1.01
C LYS A 3 -9.49 6.83 0.30
N ILE A 4 -8.51 6.05 0.72
CA ILE A 4 -8.55 5.29 1.98
C ILE A 4 -7.32 5.70 2.81
N ASP A 5 -7.58 6.07 4.06
CA ASP A 5 -6.56 6.46 5.02
C ASP A 5 -6.31 5.26 5.96
N TYR A 6 -5.08 4.72 5.93
CA TYR A 6 -4.69 3.54 6.72
C TYR A 6 -3.60 3.91 7.72
N LEU A 7 -3.86 3.63 9.00
CA LEU A 7 -2.90 3.80 10.08
C LEU A 7 -2.23 2.45 10.35
N CYS A 8 -0.90 2.38 10.25
CA CYS A 8 -0.18 1.13 10.47
C CYS A 8 1.03 1.29 11.37
N ASP A 9 1.08 0.47 12.42
CA ASP A 9 2.25 0.30 13.29
C ASP A 9 3.18 -0.74 12.65
N ILE A 10 3.94 -0.34 11.62
CA ILE A 10 4.80 -1.28 10.87
C ILE A 10 6.19 -1.44 11.51
N PHE A 11 6.62 -0.46 12.30
CA PHE A 11 7.95 -0.44 12.89
C PHE A 11 7.82 -0.28 14.40
N GLU A 12 8.26 -1.30 15.16
CA GLU A 12 8.40 -1.18 16.62
C GLU A 12 9.29 0.03 16.94
N ASN A 13 8.79 0.97 17.74
CA ASN A 13 9.45 2.21 18.17
C ASN A 13 9.47 3.40 17.18
N GLN A 14 8.58 3.46 16.19
CA GLN A 14 8.37 4.69 15.41
C GLN A 14 6.98 5.27 15.66
N LEU A 15 6.85 6.60 15.56
CA LEU A 15 5.55 7.26 15.62
C LEU A 15 4.67 6.73 14.46
N PRO A 16 3.38 6.49 14.71
CA PRO A 16 2.48 5.97 13.67
C PRO A 16 2.47 6.94 12.49
N LEU A 17 2.76 6.39 11.30
CA LEU A 17 2.70 7.14 10.04
C LEU A 17 1.35 6.86 9.38
N LEU A 18 0.73 7.91 8.86
CA LEU A 18 -0.48 7.79 8.05
C LEU A 18 -0.07 7.51 6.61
N PHE A 19 -0.53 6.36 6.09
CA PHE A 19 -0.34 6.00 4.70
C PHE A 19 -1.63 6.22 3.93
N THR A 20 -1.52 6.83 2.77
CA THR A 20 -2.63 6.96 1.82
C THR A 20 -2.39 6.01 0.65
N LEU A 21 -3.38 5.17 0.37
CA LEU A 21 -3.38 4.28 -0.79
C LEU A 21 -4.26 4.90 -1.88
N LEU A 22 -3.68 5.06 -3.07
CA LEU A 22 -4.39 5.56 -4.25
C LEU A 22 -4.39 4.47 -5.31
N GLN A 23 -5.57 4.02 -5.74
CA GLN A 23 -5.69 3.07 -6.84
C GLN A 23 -5.46 3.78 -8.18
N GLY A 24 -4.62 3.20 -9.03
CA GLY A 24 -4.39 3.69 -10.39
C GLY A 24 -5.53 3.32 -11.35
N ASP A 25 -5.34 3.66 -12.63
CA ASP A 25 -6.32 3.34 -13.69
C ASP A 25 -6.45 1.83 -13.93
N VAL A 26 -5.41 1.07 -13.57
CA VAL A 26 -5.44 -0.39 -13.52
C VAL A 26 -5.73 -0.80 -12.08
N SER A 27 -6.77 -1.63 -11.88
CA SER A 27 -7.25 -2.02 -10.55
C SER A 27 -6.20 -2.70 -9.68
N GLU A 28 -5.18 -3.28 -10.30
CA GLU A 28 -4.09 -4.03 -9.69
C GLU A 28 -2.91 -3.15 -9.26
N VAL A 29 -2.92 -1.85 -9.61
CA VAL A 29 -1.83 -0.92 -9.30
C VAL A 29 -2.25 0.06 -8.21
N PHE A 30 -1.44 0.17 -7.16
CA PHE A 30 -1.64 1.10 -6.06
C PHE A 30 -0.39 1.97 -5.83
N TYR A 31 -0.63 3.25 -5.62
CA TYR A 31 0.35 4.22 -5.17
C TYR A 31 0.26 4.38 -3.66
N ILE A 32 1.42 4.41 -3.00
CA ILE A 32 1.56 4.53 -1.56
C ILE A 32 2.17 5.88 -1.26
N CYS A 33 1.46 6.71 -0.49
CA CYS A 33 1.92 8.02 -0.08
C CYS A 33 2.03 8.12 1.45
N VAL A 34 2.96 8.95 1.92
CA VAL A 34 3.04 9.39 3.32
C VAL A 34 2.95 10.91 3.30
N GLY A 35 1.87 11.46 3.86
CA GLY A 35 1.54 12.87 3.67
C GLY A 35 1.28 13.19 2.18
N ASP A 36 2.00 14.17 1.64
CA ASP A 36 1.96 14.57 0.23
C ASP A 36 3.02 13.88 -0.64
N GLN A 37 3.87 13.04 -0.05
CA GLN A 37 4.97 12.40 -0.74
C GLN A 37 4.60 10.98 -1.21
N LEU A 38 4.73 10.74 -2.52
CA LEU A 38 4.71 9.38 -3.08
C LEU A 38 5.98 8.63 -2.64
N VAL A 39 5.80 7.55 -1.89
CA VAL A 39 6.91 6.72 -1.40
C VAL A 39 7.13 5.47 -2.25
N GLY A 40 6.05 4.92 -2.83
CA GLY A 40 6.15 3.69 -3.60
C GLY A 40 4.95 3.41 -4.48
N THR A 41 5.16 2.52 -5.44
CA THR A 41 4.10 1.96 -6.29
C THR A 41 4.18 0.44 -6.19
N ILE A 42 3.05 -0.20 -5.90
CA ILE A 42 2.94 -1.65 -5.84
C ILE A 42 1.92 -2.14 -6.87
N ASN A 43 2.13 -3.37 -7.33
CA ASN A 43 1.25 -4.04 -8.28
C ASN A 43 0.91 -5.44 -7.79
N LYS A 44 -0.32 -5.89 -8.06
CA LYS A 44 -0.73 -7.27 -7.82
C LYS A 44 -0.01 -8.20 -8.80
N VAL A 45 0.60 -9.25 -8.27
CA VAL A 45 1.20 -10.35 -9.04
C VAL A 45 0.54 -11.67 -8.63
N THR A 46 0.85 -12.76 -9.34
CA THR A 46 0.25 -14.08 -9.13
C THR A 46 0.28 -14.52 -7.66
N ASP A 47 1.42 -14.30 -6.98
CA ASP A 47 1.67 -14.80 -5.62
C ASP A 47 1.67 -13.70 -4.55
N GLY A 48 1.11 -12.52 -4.84
CA GLY A 48 1.01 -11.44 -3.87
C GLY A 48 1.10 -10.05 -4.47
N TRP A 49 1.94 -9.21 -3.86
CA TRP A 49 2.12 -7.82 -4.25
C TRP A 49 3.61 -7.52 -4.36
N GLU A 50 4.00 -6.81 -5.40
CA GLU A 50 5.39 -6.44 -5.66
C GLU A 50 5.52 -4.94 -5.85
N GLN A 51 6.63 -4.37 -5.37
CA GLN A 51 6.98 -3.00 -5.65
C GLN A 51 7.51 -2.86 -7.08
N ILE A 52 6.90 -1.96 -7.83
CA ILE A 52 7.26 -1.65 -9.22
C ILE A 52 7.84 -0.24 -9.40
N GLY A 53 7.85 0.59 -8.35
CA GLY A 53 8.41 1.94 -8.40
C GLY A 53 8.58 2.62 -7.04
N GLY A 54 9.31 3.74 -7.01
CA GLY A 54 9.57 4.55 -5.82
C GLY A 54 10.80 4.13 -5.01
N GLY A 55 10.86 4.55 -3.74
CA GLY A 55 11.96 4.22 -2.83
C GLY A 55 11.82 2.78 -2.32
N LYS A 56 12.92 2.02 -2.25
CA LYS A 56 12.88 0.60 -1.84
C LYS A 56 12.20 0.45 -0.48
N MET A 57 11.08 -0.27 -0.45
CA MET A 57 10.33 -0.60 0.76
C MET A 57 10.68 -2.01 1.24
N PRO A 58 10.56 -2.31 2.54
CA PRO A 58 10.72 -3.67 3.04
C PRO A 58 9.65 -4.63 2.49
N ASP A 59 10.03 -5.86 2.17
CA ASP A 59 9.09 -6.86 1.62
C ASP A 59 7.93 -7.16 2.59
N GLU A 60 8.21 -7.15 3.90
CA GLU A 60 7.18 -7.33 4.93
C GLU A 60 6.12 -6.20 4.89
N PHE A 61 6.55 -4.96 4.66
CA PHE A 61 5.66 -3.81 4.52
C PHE A 61 4.77 -3.96 3.29
N ILE A 62 5.36 -4.35 2.15
CA ILE A 62 4.61 -4.58 0.90
C ILE A 62 3.59 -5.71 1.10
N SER A 63 3.98 -6.80 1.75
CA SER A 63 3.09 -7.93 2.04
C SER A 63 1.92 -7.53 2.96
N LYS A 64 2.17 -6.73 4.01
CA LYS A 64 1.12 -6.24 4.93
C LYS A 64 0.13 -5.33 4.21
N ILE A 65 0.60 -4.34 3.45
CA ILE A 65 -0.28 -3.45 2.67
C ILE A 65 -1.05 -4.23 1.61
N GLY A 66 -0.38 -5.15 0.92
CA GLY A 66 -1.02 -5.99 -0.08
C GLY A 66 -2.21 -6.79 0.48
N LYS A 67 -2.03 -7.41 1.65
CA LYS A 67 -3.11 -8.12 2.35
C LYS A 67 -4.26 -7.18 2.75
N PHE A 68 -3.94 -5.97 3.18
CA PHE A 68 -4.94 -4.95 3.50
C PHE A 68 -5.75 -4.57 2.25
N ILE A 69 -5.10 -4.33 1.11
CA ILE A 69 -5.77 -4.03 -0.16
C ILE A 69 -6.68 -5.18 -0.60
N ASP A 70 -6.19 -6.42 -0.53
CA ASP A 70 -6.99 -7.60 -0.90
C ASP A 70 -8.27 -7.71 -0.07
N HIS A 71 -8.19 -7.45 1.24
CA HIS A 71 -9.31 -7.56 2.17
C HIS A 71 -10.29 -6.38 2.07
N GLU A 72 -9.79 -5.14 2.05
CA GLU A 72 -10.63 -3.94 2.19
C GLU A 72 -11.01 -3.29 0.85
N CYS A 73 -10.22 -3.48 -0.20
CA CYS A 73 -10.41 -2.77 -1.47
C CYS A 73 -10.95 -3.67 -2.59
N LEU A 74 -10.51 -4.93 -2.66
CA LEU A 74 -10.80 -5.83 -3.79
C LEU A 74 -11.87 -6.89 -3.47
N ASN A 75 -12.08 -7.24 -2.20
CA ASN A 75 -13.17 -8.11 -1.74
C ASN A 75 -13.93 -7.50 -0.57
N PRO A 76 -14.62 -6.35 -0.76
CA PRO A 76 -15.57 -5.90 0.25
C PRO A 76 -16.69 -6.94 0.35
N ALA A 77 -16.95 -7.42 1.57
CA ALA A 77 -18.08 -8.31 1.86
C ALA A 77 -19.42 -7.72 1.40
#